data_AF-A0A2V7AW24-F1
#
_entry.id   AF-A0A2V7AW24-F1
#
_cell.length_a   1.000
_cell.length_b   1.000
_cell.length_c   1.000
_cell.angle_alpha   90.00
_cell.angle_beta   90.00
_cell.angle_gamma   90.00
#
_symmetry.space_group_name_H-M   'P 1'
#
loop_
_entity.id
_entity.type
_entity.pdbx_description
1 polymer ?
#
loop_
_entity_poly.entity_id
_entity_poly.type
_entity_poly.pdbx_seq_one_letter_code
_entity_poly.pdbx_strand_id
1 'polypeptide(L)' 'FSGPHAKLNELGLVTEESSEIQYRFETIVDPATREPLFVIEHEVRCYTHPMFLRPLVNRNPAQRQPTFQRGRDAFYPGAA' A
#
# COMPACT_ATOMS: atom_id res chain seq x y z
N PHE A 1 -14.04 7.07 -12.01
CA PHE A 1 -12.93 7.14 -11.03
C PHE A 1 -11.55 7.30 -11.68
N SER A 2 -11.45 7.81 -12.92
CA SER A 2 -10.19 7.92 -13.66
C SER A 2 -9.36 9.17 -13.37
N GLY A 3 -9.97 10.27 -12.92
CA GLY A 3 -9.27 11.54 -12.68
C GLY A 3 -8.10 11.45 -11.68
N PRO A 4 -8.32 10.92 -10.46
CA PRO A 4 -7.24 10.76 -9.48
C PRO A 4 -6.14 9.80 -9.95
N HIS A 5 -6.52 8.69 -10.58
CA HIS A 5 -5.56 7.71 -11.12
C HIS A 5 -4.68 8.31 -12.22
N ALA A 6 -5.29 8.97 -13.21
CA ALA A 6 -4.56 9.67 -14.27
C ALA A 6 -3.58 10.68 -13.68
N LYS A 7 -3.98 11.41 -12.63
CA LYS A 7 -3.10 12.38 -11.99
C LYS A 7 -1.92 11.74 -11.27
N LEU A 8 -2.15 10.64 -10.56
CA LEU A 8 -1.08 9.87 -9.91
C LEU A 8 -0.12 9.26 -10.95
N ASN A 9 -0.64 8.81 -12.09
CA ASN A 9 0.16 8.27 -13.18
C ASN A 9 1.01 9.36 -13.87
N GLU A 10 0.44 10.54 -14.14
CA GLU A 10 1.18 11.71 -14.64
C GLU A 10 2.34 12.12 -13.70
N LEU A 11 2.16 11.91 -12.40
CA LEU A 11 3.17 12.19 -11.38
C LEU A 11 4.14 11.03 -11.13
N GLY A 12 3.95 9.88 -11.77
CA GLY A 12 4.79 8.68 -11.59
C GLY A 12 4.68 8.06 -10.20
N LEU A 13 3.55 8.24 -9.51
CA LEU A 13 3.36 7.81 -8.12
C LEU A 13 2.71 6.42 -8.00
N VAL A 14 2.16 5.89 -9.08
CA VAL A 14 1.55 4.56 -9.09
C VAL A 14 2.66 3.51 -9.00
N THR A 15 2.64 2.71 -7.93
CA THR A 15 3.64 1.67 -7.66
C THR A 15 3.18 0.28 -8.08
N GLU A 16 1.87 0.07 -8.24
CA GLU A 16 1.29 -1.19 -8.72
C GLU A 16 -0.06 -0.93 -9.41
N GLU A 17 -0.29 -1.58 -10.55
CA GLU A 17 -1.62 -1.69 -11.18
C GLU A 17 -2.05 -3.16 -11.19
N SER A 18 -3.07 -3.48 -10.40
CA SER A 18 -3.56 -4.86 -10.23
C SER A 18 -4.77 -5.16 -11.14
N SER A 19 -5.56 -4.15 -11.50
CA SER A 19 -6.65 -4.24 -12.50
C SER A 19 -7.13 -2.85 -12.93
N GLU A 20 -8.09 -2.78 -13.87
CA GLU A 20 -8.72 -1.53 -14.33
C GLU A 20 -9.32 -0.66 -13.21
N ILE A 21 -9.62 -1.26 -12.06
CA ILE A 21 -10.24 -0.59 -10.91
C ILE A 21 -9.38 -0.62 -9.65
N GLN A 22 -8.18 -1.22 -9.70
CA GLN A 22 -7.30 -1.37 -8.53
C GLN A 22 -5.87 -1.00 -8.86
N TYR A 23 -5.37 0.01 -8.17
CA TYR A 23 -3.98 0.48 -8.22
C TYR A 23 -3.50 0.88 -6.84
N ARG A 24 -2.18 1.01 -6.68
CA ARG A 24 -1.52 1.40 -5.42
C ARG A 24 -0.53 2.54 -5.65
N PHE A 25 -0.35 3.36 -4.63
CA PHE A 25 0.68 4.39 -4.51
C PHE A 25 1.08 4.49 -3.04
N GLU A 26 2.31 4.89 -2.75
CA GLU A 26 2.83 4.94 -1.37
C GLU A 26 3.27 6.34 -0.94
N THR A 27 3.67 7.19 -1.89
CA THR A 27 4.24 8.51 -1.59
C THR A 27 3.20 9.61 -1.80
N ILE A 28 3.06 10.46 -0.78
CA ILE A 28 2.36 11.74 -0.87
C ILE A 28 3.40 12.80 -1.21
N VAL A 29 3.14 13.56 -2.27
CA VAL A 29 4.01 14.64 -2.75
C VAL A 29 3.31 15.98 -2.67
N ASP A 30 4.08 17.05 -2.62
CA ASP A 30 3.57 18.40 -2.88
C ASP A 30 3.13 18.49 -4.36
N PRO A 31 1.88 18.86 -4.67
CA PRO A 31 1.39 18.90 -6.05
C PRO A 31 2.04 20.00 -6.91
N ALA A 32 2.62 21.04 -6.29
CA ALA A 32 3.30 22.13 -6.98
C ALA A 32 4.78 21.84 -7.22
N THR A 33 5.49 21.32 -6.21
CA THR A 33 6.95 21.09 -6.30
C THR A 33 7.33 19.64 -6.66
N ARG A 34 6.40 18.70 -6.49
CA ARG A 34 6.60 17.23 -6.59
C ARG A 34 7.57 16.66 -5.56
N GLU A 35 7.91 17.42 -4.53
CA GLU A 35 8.76 16.92 -3.46
C GLU A 35 8.00 15.89 -2.62
N PRO A 36 8.65 14.78 -2.23
CA PRO A 36 8.04 13.79 -1.34
C PRO A 36 7.84 14.40 0.05
N LEU A 37 6.59 14.46 0.51
CA LEU A 37 6.23 14.96 1.83
C LEU A 37 6.14 13.83 2.84
N PHE A 38 5.61 12.69 2.42
CA PHE A 38 5.37 11.55 3.31
C PHE A 38 5.29 10.24 2.53
N VAL A 39 5.79 9.15 3.12
CA VAL A 39 5.57 7.79 2.62
C VAL A 39 4.59 7.10 3.55
N ILE A 40 3.47 6.63 3.00
CA ILE A 40 2.37 6.05 3.76
C ILE A 40 2.81 4.71 4.35
N GLU A 41 3.13 4.73 5.64
CA GLU A 41 3.41 3.55 6.45
C GLU A 41 2.24 3.20 7.38
N HIS A 42 1.93 1.90 7.52
CA HIS A 42 0.92 1.40 8.47
C HIS A 42 1.58 0.51 9.56
N GLU A 43 2.47 1.10 10.36
CA GLU A 43 3.23 0.37 11.39
C GLU A 43 2.48 0.27 12.73
N VAL A 44 2.55 -0.90 13.35
CA VAL A 44 2.13 -1.14 14.74
C VAL A 44 3.36 -1.03 15.64
N ARG A 45 3.38 -0.07 16.58
CA ARG A 45 4.56 0.23 17.44
C ARG A 45 4.69 -0.61 18.71
N CYS A 46 3.82 -1.60 18.90
CA CYS A 46 3.88 -2.50 20.04
C CYS A 46 4.73 -3.73 19.67
N TYR A 47 5.93 -3.85 20.26
CA TYR A 47 6.88 -4.93 20.00
C TYR A 47 6.32 -6.35 20.20
N THR A 48 5.33 -6.51 21.07
CA THR A 48 4.69 -7.80 21.35
C THR A 48 3.50 -8.09 20.46
N HIS A 49 3.05 -7.12 19.65
CA HIS A 49 1.92 -7.33 18.75
C HIS A 49 2.33 -8.23 17.57
N PRO A 50 1.53 -9.24 17.19
CA PRO A 50 1.83 -10.09 16.03
C PRO A 50 2.13 -9.36 14.71
N MET A 51 1.68 -8.11 14.57
CA MET A 51 1.82 -7.28 13.37
C MET A 51 3.07 -6.40 13.40
N PHE A 52 3.87 -6.48 14.47
CA PHE A 52 5.14 -5.76 14.59
C PHE A 52 6.13 -6.25 13.53
N LEU A 53 6.87 -5.33 12.90
CA LEU A 53 7.84 -5.60 11.82
C LEU A 53 7.28 -6.32 10.59
N ARG A 54 5.96 -6.29 10.35
CA ARG A 54 5.41 -6.82 9.10
C ARG A 54 5.76 -5.90 7.91
N PRO A 55 5.83 -6.43 6.67
CA PRO A 55 5.92 -5.60 5.47
C PRO A 55 4.75 -4.61 5.40
N LEU A 56 5.03 -3.32 5.16
CA LEU A 56 4.01 -2.25 5.19
C LEU A 56 3.42 -1.92 3.82
N VAL A 57 4.13 -2.30 2.75
CA VAL A 57 3.80 -2.01 1.35
C VAL A 57 3.17 -3.26 0.68
N ASN A 58 2.27 -3.04 -0.29
CA ASN A 58 1.66 -4.07 -1.15
C ASN A 58 1.11 -5.31 -0.42
N ARG A 59 0.42 -5.05 0.70
CA ARG A 59 -0.14 -6.11 1.54
C ARG A 59 -1.35 -6.81 0.91
N ASN A 60 -1.55 -8.06 1.30
CA ASN A 60 -2.76 -8.82 1.10
C ASN A 60 -3.93 -8.17 1.87
N PRO A 61 -4.95 -7.63 1.18
CA PRO A 61 -6.08 -6.98 1.83
C PRO A 61 -6.97 -7.94 2.64
N ALA A 62 -6.83 -9.26 2.46
CA ALA A 62 -7.57 -10.26 3.22
C ALA A 62 -7.05 -10.44 4.66
N GLN A 63 -5.81 -10.02 4.95
CA GLN A 63 -5.23 -10.05 6.30
C GLN A 63 -5.88 -8.98 7.19
N ARG A 64 -6.60 -9.42 8.23
CA ARG A 64 -7.23 -8.54 9.23
C ARG A 64 -6.54 -8.72 10.57
N GLN A 65 -6.61 -7.72 11.45
CA GLN A 65 -5.96 -7.78 12.77
C GLN A 65 -6.31 -9.05 13.58
N PRO A 66 -7.59 -9.49 13.64
CA PRO A 66 -7.95 -10.68 14.42
C PRO A 66 -7.47 -12.01 13.81
N THR A 67 -7.29 -12.07 12.49
CA THR A 67 -6.94 -13.28 11.74
C THR A 67 -5.54 -13.21 11.12
N PHE A 68 -4.69 -12.35 11.69
CA PHE A 68 -3.37 -12.08 11.16
C PHE A 68 -2.48 -13.32 11.16
N GLN A 69 -1.82 -13.59 10.03
CA GLN A 69 -0.85 -14.66 9.85
C GLN A 69 0.47 -14.10 9.33
N ARG A 70 1.51 -14.21 10.16
CA ARG A 70 2.84 -13.70 9.81
C ARG A 70 3.39 -14.44 8.58
N GLY A 71 3.92 -13.67 7.62
CA GLY A 71 4.49 -14.23 6.38
C GLY A 71 3.45 -14.49 5.28
N ARG A 72 2.17 -14.17 5.52
CA ARG A 72 1.10 -14.13 4.49
C ARG A 72 0.76 -12.69 4.10
N ASP A 73 1.68 -11.76 4.35
CA ASP A 73 1.50 -10.33 4.12
C ASP A 73 1.51 -9.96 2.64
N ALA A 74 2.19 -10.72 1.76
CA ALA A 74 2.18 -10.45 0.33
C ALA A 74 0.86 -10.87 -0.33
N PHE A 75 0.38 -10.07 -1.28
CA PHE A 75 -0.73 -10.47 -2.15
C PHE A 75 -0.22 -11.43 -3.23
N TYR A 76 -0.85 -12.60 -3.36
CA TYR A 76 -0.54 -13.60 -4.38
C TYR A 76 -1.75 -13.77 -5.30
N PRO A 77 -1.70 -13.28 -6.56
CA PRO A 77 -2.78 -13.49 -7.52
C PRO A 77 -3.00 -15.00 -7.76
N GLY A 78 -4.23 -15.48 -7.57
CA GLY A 78 -4.61 -16.88 -7.84
C GLY A 78 -4.54 -17.85 -6.65
N ALA A 79 -4.12 -17.40 -5.46
CA ALA A 79 -4.32 -18.16 -4.23
C ALA A 79 -5.76 -17.95 -3.74
N ALA A 80 -6.64 -18.91 -4.03
CA ALA A 80 -8.00 -18.98 -3.51
C ALA A 80 -8.03 -19.35 -2.03
#